data_AF-A0A2I0EKE6-F1
#
_entry.id   AF-A0A2I0EKE6-F1
#
_cell.length_a   1.000
_cell.length_b   1.000
_cell.length_c   1.000
_cell.angle_alpha   90.00
_cell.angle_beta   90.00
_cell.angle_gamma   90.00
#
_symmetry.space_group_name_H-M   'P 1'
#
loop_
_entity.id
_entity.type
_entity.pdbx_description
1 polymer ?
#
loop_
_entity_poly.entity_id
_entity_poly.type
_entity_poly.pdbx_seq_one_letter_code
_entity_poly.pdbx_strand_id
1 'polypeptide(L)' 'MYKWRHLIENFFCKLKDFKKIAMRAEKTDESFAANIYLAATIILLR' A
#
# COMPACT_ATOMS: atom_id res chain seq x y z
N MET A 1 14.49 -15.15 -12.92
CA MET A 1 14.15 -13.70 -12.97
C MET A 1 12.80 -13.33 -12.35
N TYR A 2 11.79 -14.21 -12.29
CA TYR A 2 10.47 -13.91 -11.69
C TYR A 2 10.39 -13.88 -10.16
N LYS A 3 11.38 -14.49 -9.48
CA LYS A 3 11.32 -14.74 -8.03
C LYS A 3 11.24 -13.46 -7.18
N TRP A 4 11.87 -12.38 -7.64
CA TRP A 4 11.87 -11.09 -6.95
C TRP A 4 10.64 -10.23 -7.25
N ARG A 5 10.08 -10.33 -8.47
CA ARG A 5 8.90 -9.53 -8.87
C ARG A 5 7.66 -9.91 -8.08
N HIS A 6 7.50 -11.20 -7.79
CA HIS A 6 6.38 -11.68 -6.98
C HIS A 6 6.32 -11.05 -5.57
N LEU A 7 7.47 -10.79 -4.94
CA LEU A 7 7.50 -10.16 -3.61
C LEU A 7 6.94 -8.72 -3.65
N ILE A 8 7.31 -7.98 -4.70
CA ILE A 8 6.86 -6.60 -4.93
C ILE A 8 5.36 -6.60 -5.29
N GLU A 9 4.93 -7.50 -6.17
CA GLU A 9 3.51 -7.66 -6.54
C GLU A 9 2.66 -8.02 -5.34
N ASN A 10 3.12 -8.92 -4.47
CA ASN A 10 2.40 -9.30 -3.27
C ASN A 10 2.28 -8.14 -2.27
N PHE A 11 3.30 -7.29 -2.17
CA PHE A 11 3.25 -6.07 -1.36
C PHE A 11 2.22 -5.07 -1.91
N PHE A 12 2.25 -4.79 -3.21
CA PHE A 12 1.27 -3.88 -3.84
C PHE A 12 -0.15 -4.43 -3.83
N CYS A 13 -0.32 -5.75 -3.93
CA CYS A 13 -1.62 -6.41 -3.80
C CYS A 13 -2.21 -6.16 -2.41
N LYS A 14 -1.41 -6.36 -1.34
CA LYS A 14 -1.80 -6.02 0.03
C LYS A 14 -2.07 -4.53 0.24
N LEU A 15 -1.28 -3.66 -0.39
CA LEU A 15 -1.48 -2.21 -0.32
C LEU A 15 -2.80 -1.78 -0.99
N LYS A 16 -3.21 -2.45 -2.07
CA LYS A 16 -4.49 -2.21 -2.77
C LYS A 16 -5.70 -2.75 -2.00
N ASP A 17 -5.51 -3.66 -1.07
CA ASP A 17 -6.60 -4.15 -0.20
C ASP A 17 -7.17 -3.02 0.69
N PHE A 18 -6.33 -2.02 1.01
CA PHE A 18 -6.76 -0.82 1.70
C PHE A 18 -7.61 0.06 0.78
N LYS A 19 -8.94 -0.04 0.90
CA LYS A 19 -9.94 0.71 0.11
C LYS A 19 -9.64 2.21 -0.02
N LYS A 20 -9.14 2.85 1.05
CA LYS A 20 -8.76 4.28 1.04
C LYS A 20 -7.63 4.59 0.06
N ILE A 21 -6.65 3.70 -0.05
CA ILE A 21 -5.51 3.81 -0.96
C ILE A 21 -5.94 3.48 -2.38
N ALA A 22 -6.69 2.37 -2.57
CA ALA A 22 -7.14 1.93 -3.89
C ALA A 22 -8.10 2.92 -4.57
N MET A 23 -9.01 3.54 -3.81
CA MET A 23 -9.99 4.50 -4.32
C MET A 23 -9.44 5.93 -4.37
N ARG A 24 -8.26 6.20 -3.77
CA ARG A 24 -7.76 7.55 -3.50
C ARG A 24 -8.85 8.45 -2.90
N ALA A 25 -9.45 7.97 -1.80
CA ALA A 25 -10.61 8.61 -1.19
C ALA A 25 -10.25 9.84 -0.32
N GLU A 26 -8.96 10.08 -0.09
CA GLU A 26 -8.48 11.21 0.72
C GLU A 26 -8.39 12.48 -0.13
N LYS A 27 -8.87 13.60 0.42
CA LYS A 27 -9.00 14.88 -0.28
C LYS A 27 -7.68 15.62 -0.47
N THR A 28 -6.71 15.37 0.41
CA THR A 28 -5.39 16.02 0.42
C THR A 28 -4.31 14.98 0.13
N ASP A 29 -3.32 15.37 -0.69
CA ASP A 29 -2.20 14.50 -1.05
C ASP A 29 -1.36 14.09 0.18
N GLU A 30 -1.26 14.96 1.18
CA GLU A 30 -0.58 14.69 2.46
C GLU A 30 -1.27 13.54 3.22
N SER A 31 -2.60 13.58 3.33
CA SER A 31 -3.38 12.53 4.02
C SER A 31 -3.38 11.21 3.24
N PHE A 32 -3.34 11.28 1.91
CA PHE A 32 -3.15 10.11 1.06
C PHE A 32 -1.77 9.47 1.27
N ALA A 33 -0.70 10.27 1.27
CA ALA A 33 0.65 9.80 1.54
C ALA A 33 0.77 9.19 2.94
N ALA A 34 0.23 9.86 3.97
CA ALA A 34 0.22 9.35 5.34
C ALA A 34 -0.45 7.97 5.45
N ASN A 35 -1.58 7.75 4.76
CA ASN A 35 -2.23 6.45 4.72
C ASN A 35 -1.39 5.38 4.03
N ILE A 36 -0.65 5.72 2.97
CA ILE A 36 0.30 4.78 2.32
C ILE A 36 1.40 4.36 3.29
N TYR A 37 2.01 5.31 4.00
CA TYR A 37 3.05 5.01 4.98
C TYR A 37 2.51 4.17 6.14
N LEU A 38 1.30 4.47 6.61
CA LEU A 38 0.65 3.70 7.67
C LEU A 38 0.37 2.26 7.22
N ALA A 39 -0.21 2.08 6.03
CA ALA A 39 -0.48 0.74 5.48
C ALA A 39 0.82 -0.05 5.24
N ALA A 40 1.88 0.60 4.73
CA ALA A 40 3.19 -0.01 4.58
C ALA A 40 3.78 -0.45 5.92
N THR A 41 3.64 0.37 6.96
CA THR A 41 4.09 0.04 8.33
C THR A 41 3.33 -1.16 8.89
N ILE A 42 2.01 -1.22 8.69
CA ILE A 42 1.18 -2.36 9.12
C ILE A 42 1.56 -3.66 8.39
N ILE A 43 1.86 -3.58 7.09
CA ILE A 43 2.30 -4.75 6.30
C ILE A 43 3.69 -5.22 6.76
N LEU A 44 4.58 -4.30 7.14
CA LEU A 44 5.93 -4.62 7.61
C LEU A 44 5.95 -5.16 9.05
N LEU A 45 5.05 -4.67 9.91
CA LEU A 45 4.96 -5.07 11.32
C LEU A 45 4.28 -6.44 11.50
N ARG A 46 3.58 -6.94 10.48
CA ARG A 46 2.95 -8.26 10.44
C ARG A 46 3.91 -9.33 9.94
#